data_AF-A0A5P2HAZ2-F1
#
_entry.id   AF-A0A5P2HAZ2-F1
#
_cell.length_a   1.000
_cell.length_b   1.000
_cell.length_c   1.000
_cell.angle_alpha   90.00
_cell.angle_beta   90.00
_cell.angle_gamma   90.00
#
_symmetry.space_group_name_H-M   'P 1'
#
loop_
_entity.id
_entity.type
_entity.pdbx_description
1 polymer ?
#
loop_
_entity_poly.entity_id
_entity_poly.type
_entity_poly.pdbx_seq_one_letter_code
_entity_poly.pdbx_strand_id
1 'polypeptide(L)'
;MASASARFTKRRLFGLLHRVNLGLRTPVHAARCRGGDQAMDESKHASNHTSNHTSNHTSNHTSNQDCIFCQVVRGAAPCHTIWEDAHHVAFLSIYPYTPGFAVLVTRAHHPSNLSELDPVIVERLTDAAGEVRRMLDRTFRDVGRTGCDMDGFGVDHAHVKFFVTHGMATAE
;
A
#
# COMPACT_ATOMS: atom_id res chain seq x y z
N MET A 1 -30.50 -34.00 -45.37
CA MET A 1 -30.04 -35.06 -44.46
C MET A 1 -28.89 -34.51 -43.61
N ALA A 2 -28.98 -34.68 -42.27
CA ALA A 2 -28.02 -34.36 -41.18
C ALA A 2 -27.54 -32.88 -41.09
N SER A 3 -27.96 -32.04 -40.14
CA SER A 3 -27.96 -32.10 -38.66
C SER A 3 -26.60 -32.36 -38.02
N ALA A 4 -26.01 -31.31 -37.42
CA ALA A 4 -25.22 -31.40 -36.19
C ALA A 4 -25.14 -30.02 -35.51
N SER A 5 -25.76 -29.92 -34.34
CA SER A 5 -25.67 -28.83 -33.38
C SER A 5 -24.41 -28.97 -32.52
N ALA A 6 -23.71 -27.86 -32.23
CA ALA A 6 -22.80 -27.78 -31.10
C ALA A 6 -22.84 -26.37 -30.47
N ARG A 7 -23.25 -26.33 -29.19
CA ARG A 7 -23.16 -25.18 -28.27
C ARG A 7 -21.83 -25.24 -27.52
N PHE A 8 -21.12 -24.12 -27.37
CA PHE A 8 -20.12 -23.73 -26.34
C PHE A 8 -19.23 -22.64 -26.96
N THR A 9 -18.82 -21.52 -26.37
CA THR A 9 -18.92 -20.91 -25.03
C THR A 9 -18.47 -19.46 -25.17
N LYS A 10 -18.99 -18.53 -24.36
CA LYS A 10 -18.55 -17.13 -24.30
C LYS A 10 -17.05 -17.01 -23.95
N ARG A 11 -16.22 -16.62 -24.91
CA ARG A 11 -14.86 -16.10 -24.67
C ARG A 11 -14.43 -15.28 -25.89
N ARG A 12 -14.54 -13.95 -25.80
CA ARG A 12 -13.74 -12.92 -26.49
C ARG A 12 -14.44 -11.57 -26.36
N LEU A 13 -14.15 -10.87 -25.26
CA LEU A 13 -14.14 -9.41 -25.25
C LEU A 13 -13.09 -8.97 -24.23
N PHE A 14 -11.82 -9.20 -24.57
CA PHE A 14 -10.69 -8.50 -23.99
C PHE A 14 -9.91 -7.96 -25.17
N GLY A 15 -10.14 -6.70 -25.47
CA GLY A 15 -9.55 -6.02 -26.60
C GLY A 15 -10.07 -4.62 -26.63
N LEU A 16 -9.41 -3.73 -25.88
CA LEU A 16 -8.94 -2.43 -26.34
C LEU A 16 -8.47 -1.60 -25.14
N LEU A 17 -7.23 -1.79 -24.69
CA LEU A 17 -6.48 -0.69 -24.09
C LEU A 17 -5.05 -0.74 -24.63
N HIS A 18 -4.69 0.35 -25.30
CA HIS A 18 -3.49 0.51 -26.09
C HIS A 18 -2.23 0.40 -25.26
N ARG A 19 -1.29 -0.37 -25.82
CA ARG A 19 0.15 -0.42 -25.56
C ARG A 19 0.74 0.95 -25.16
N VAL A 20 1.10 1.10 -23.89
CA VAL A 20 2.29 1.88 -23.51
C VAL A 20 3.41 0.86 -23.32
N ASN A 21 4.33 0.82 -24.28
CA ASN A 21 5.50 -0.06 -24.26
C ASN A 21 6.55 0.52 -23.30
N LEU A 22 6.34 0.36 -22.00
CA LEU A 22 7.36 0.62 -20.98
C LEU A 22 8.43 -0.48 -21.11
N GLY A 23 9.60 -0.12 -21.62
CA GLY A 23 10.77 -0.99 -21.80
C GLY A 23 11.39 -1.47 -20.47
N LEU A 24 10.59 -2.09 -19.61
CA LEU A 24 11.01 -2.77 -18.39
C LEU A 24 11.70 -4.08 -18.78
N ARG A 25 13.03 -4.11 -18.74
CA ARG A 25 13.85 -5.31 -18.99
C ARG A 25 14.12 -6.15 -17.73
N THR A 26 13.32 -5.99 -16.69
CA THR A 26 13.29 -6.91 -15.55
C THR A 26 11.85 -7.31 -15.26
N PRO A 27 11.56 -8.59 -15.03
CA PRO A 27 10.25 -8.97 -14.53
C PRO A 27 10.14 -8.44 -13.10
N VAL A 28 9.42 -7.34 -12.91
CA VAL A 28 8.78 -7.08 -11.61
C VAL A 28 7.74 -8.19 -11.49
N HIS A 29 8.12 -9.32 -10.87
CA HIS A 29 7.16 -10.34 -10.50
C HIS A 29 6.16 -9.67 -9.57
N ALA A 30 4.95 -9.42 -10.08
CA ALA A 30 3.79 -9.11 -9.26
C ALA A 30 3.59 -10.29 -8.30
N ALA A 31 4.22 -10.21 -7.13
CA ALA A 31 3.99 -11.14 -6.06
C ALA A 31 2.54 -10.90 -5.62
N ARG A 32 1.66 -11.86 -5.94
CA ARG A 32 0.34 -11.93 -5.29
C ARG A 32 0.59 -11.92 -3.78
N CYS A 33 -0.03 -10.98 -3.08
CA CYS A 33 0.04 -10.82 -1.63
C CYS A 33 -0.20 -12.24 -1.02
N ARG A 34 0.86 -12.89 -0.50
CA ARG A 34 0.76 -14.26 0.07
C ARG A 34 0.14 -14.12 1.44
N GLY A 35 -1.09 -14.62 1.61
CA GLY A 35 -1.72 -14.71 2.92
C GLY A 35 -0.89 -15.58 3.86
N GLY A 36 -0.40 -14.98 4.94
CA GLY A 36 0.31 -15.64 6.02
C GLY A 36 -0.48 -15.47 7.30
N ASP A 37 -0.98 -16.59 7.83
CA ASP A 37 -1.54 -16.68 9.17
C ASP A 37 -0.43 -16.47 10.20
N GLN A 38 -0.72 -15.67 11.24
CA GLN A 38 -0.16 -15.60 12.60
C GLN A 38 0.33 -14.21 13.03
N ALA A 39 -0.42 -13.59 13.95
CA ALA A 39 0.12 -12.93 15.14
C ALA A 39 -0.96 -12.87 16.23
N MET A 40 -0.57 -13.25 17.44
CA MET A 40 -1.42 -13.48 18.61
C MET A 40 -1.84 -12.16 19.28
N ASP A 41 -3.08 -12.15 19.78
CA ASP A 41 -3.66 -11.12 20.64
C ASP A 41 -3.35 -11.44 22.11
N GLU A 42 -2.46 -10.67 22.72
CA GLU A 42 -2.29 -10.63 24.17
C GLU A 42 -2.52 -9.20 24.68
N SER A 43 -3.75 -8.91 25.09
CA SER A 43 -4.00 -7.87 26.09
C SER A 43 -5.26 -8.15 26.92
N LYS A 44 -5.13 -9.10 27.86
CA LYS A 44 -6.00 -9.16 29.04
C LYS A 44 -5.29 -8.47 30.21
N HIS A 45 -5.80 -7.33 30.67
CA HIS A 45 -5.83 -6.97 32.10
C HIS A 45 -6.90 -5.91 32.39
N ALA A 46 -7.66 -6.15 33.44
CA ALA A 46 -8.83 -5.39 33.86
C ALA A 46 -8.48 -4.22 34.81
N SER A 47 -9.32 -3.18 34.86
CA SER A 47 -9.92 -2.66 36.12
C SER A 47 -10.83 -1.44 35.89
N ASN A 48 -11.89 -1.40 36.71
CA ASN A 48 -12.94 -0.38 36.82
C ASN A 48 -12.43 0.94 37.43
N HIS A 49 -12.94 2.11 37.01
CA HIS A 49 -13.74 3.02 37.86
C HIS A 49 -14.35 4.22 37.10
N THR A 50 -15.39 4.75 37.76
CA THR A 50 -16.46 5.72 37.46
C THR A 50 -16.16 7.14 36.92
N SER A 51 -17.07 7.58 36.02
CA SER A 51 -17.71 8.90 35.83
C SER A 51 -16.87 10.21 35.83
N ASN A 52 -16.89 10.97 34.73
CA ASN A 52 -17.73 12.16 34.50
C ASN A 52 -17.25 13.00 33.31
N HIS A 53 -18.23 13.50 32.53
CA HIS A 53 -18.23 14.70 31.68
C HIS A 53 -16.99 15.00 30.80
N THR A 54 -17.14 14.92 29.47
CA THR A 54 -16.80 15.98 28.48
C THR A 54 -16.94 15.45 27.04
N SER A 55 -17.55 16.31 26.19
CA SER A 55 -17.54 16.30 24.71
C SER A 55 -17.40 14.96 23.99
N ASN A 56 -18.49 14.51 23.36
CA ASN A 56 -18.48 13.51 22.29
C ASN A 56 -17.65 14.04 21.10
N HIS A 57 -16.33 13.86 21.16
CA HIS A 57 -15.52 13.70 19.96
C HIS A 57 -15.40 12.19 19.78
N THR A 58 -16.33 11.60 19.02
CA THR A 58 -16.19 10.21 18.56
C THR A 58 -14.98 10.16 17.62
N SER A 59 -13.80 9.90 18.16
CA SER A 59 -12.67 9.42 17.36
C SER A 59 -13.13 8.10 16.75
N ASN A 60 -13.42 8.14 15.46
CA ASN A 60 -13.85 6.98 14.71
C ASN A 60 -12.61 6.08 14.54
N HIS A 61 -12.25 5.36 15.59
CA HIS A 61 -11.13 4.45 15.58
C HIS A 61 -11.53 3.28 14.68
N THR A 62 -11.09 3.34 13.42
CA THR A 62 -11.38 2.28 12.45
C THR A 62 -10.79 0.98 12.98
N SER A 63 -11.66 0.01 13.23
CA SER A 63 -11.24 -1.32 13.67
C SER A 63 -10.26 -1.90 12.64
N ASN A 64 -9.26 -2.66 13.10
CA ASN A 64 -8.25 -3.32 12.25
C ASN A 64 -8.89 -4.14 11.09
N GLN A 65 -10.14 -4.58 11.25
CA GLN A 65 -10.88 -5.33 10.24
C GLN A 65 -11.39 -4.48 9.07
N ASP A 66 -11.71 -3.22 9.33
CA ASP A 66 -12.28 -2.30 8.34
C ASP A 66 -11.22 -1.51 7.58
N CYS A 67 -9.98 -1.48 8.09
CA CYS A 67 -8.87 -0.77 7.46
C CYS A 67 -8.39 -1.45 6.18
N ILE A 68 -8.50 -0.76 5.04
CA ILE A 68 -8.08 -1.26 3.72
C ILE A 68 -6.59 -1.63 3.66
N PHE A 69 -5.71 -0.91 4.37
CA PHE A 69 -4.28 -1.24 4.42
C PHE A 69 -4.01 -2.52 5.21
N CYS A 70 -4.73 -2.75 6.30
CA CYS A 70 -4.70 -4.05 6.98
C CYS A 70 -5.17 -5.19 6.07
N GLN A 71 -6.18 -4.92 5.23
CA GLN A 71 -6.63 -5.90 4.23
C GLN A 71 -5.56 -6.18 3.16
N VAL A 72 -4.78 -5.19 2.75
CA VAL A 72 -3.63 -5.36 1.85
C VAL A 72 -2.54 -6.17 2.53
N VAL A 73 -2.15 -5.82 3.76
CA VAL A 73 -1.10 -6.50 4.53
C VAL A 73 -1.41 -7.99 4.72
N ARG A 74 -2.68 -8.33 5.04
CA ARG A 74 -3.11 -9.74 5.20
C ARG A 74 -3.38 -10.46 3.88
N GLY A 75 -3.27 -9.77 2.74
CA GLY A 75 -3.53 -10.32 1.40
C GLY A 75 -5.00 -10.55 1.07
N ALA A 76 -5.93 -9.96 1.82
CA ALA A 76 -7.37 -10.02 1.54
C ALA A 76 -7.78 -9.05 0.42
N ALA A 77 -7.15 -7.87 0.35
CA ALA A 77 -7.33 -6.92 -0.73
C ALA A 77 -6.24 -7.10 -1.80
N PRO A 78 -6.57 -7.09 -3.11
CA PRO A 78 -5.58 -7.23 -4.16
C PRO A 78 -4.65 -6.01 -4.19
N CYS A 79 -3.36 -6.25 -4.33
CA CYS A 79 -2.31 -5.25 -4.26
C CYS A 79 -1.21 -5.54 -5.29
N HIS A 80 -0.56 -4.49 -5.78
CA HIS A 80 0.68 -4.61 -6.56
C HIS A 80 1.86 -4.27 -5.65
N THR A 81 2.31 -5.23 -4.84
CA THR A 81 3.48 -5.08 -3.98
C THR A 81 4.74 -4.86 -4.81
N ILE A 82 5.52 -3.85 -4.43
CA ILE A 82 6.78 -3.48 -5.08
C ILE A 82 7.99 -3.69 -4.16
N TRP A 83 7.78 -3.69 -2.85
CA TRP A 83 8.83 -3.88 -1.85
C TRP A 83 8.20 -4.33 -0.53
N GLU A 84 8.91 -5.14 0.25
CA GLU A 84 8.48 -5.57 1.58
C GLU A 84 9.67 -5.89 2.47
N ASP A 85 9.48 -5.73 3.78
CA ASP A 85 10.38 -6.22 4.81
C ASP A 85 9.57 -6.92 5.93
N ALA A 86 10.21 -7.19 7.07
CA ALA A 86 9.59 -7.83 8.23
C ALA A 86 8.46 -6.99 8.89
N HIS A 87 8.45 -5.67 8.70
CA HIS A 87 7.57 -4.73 9.41
C HIS A 87 6.72 -3.86 8.48
N HIS A 88 6.96 -3.88 7.18
CA HIS A 88 6.38 -2.96 6.22
C HIS A 88 6.10 -3.61 4.87
N VAL A 89 5.19 -2.99 4.12
CA VAL A 89 4.84 -3.37 2.75
C VAL A 89 4.66 -2.10 1.92
N ALA A 90 5.27 -2.03 0.73
CA ALA A 90 5.01 -0.98 -0.25
C ALA A 90 4.32 -1.54 -1.48
N PHE A 91 3.30 -0.83 -1.97
CA PHE A 91 2.50 -1.22 -3.13
C PHE A 91 2.09 -0.01 -3.98
N LEU A 92 1.75 -0.24 -5.24
CA LEU A 92 1.25 0.82 -6.13
C LEU A 92 -0.16 1.26 -5.73
N SER A 93 -0.39 2.57 -5.67
CA SER A 93 -1.72 3.13 -5.41
C SER A 93 -2.64 2.92 -6.61
N ILE A 94 -3.92 2.67 -6.34
CA ILE A 94 -4.99 2.70 -7.35
C ILE A 94 -5.44 4.12 -7.72
N TYR A 95 -5.00 5.13 -6.96
CA TYR A 95 -5.22 6.55 -7.21
C TYR A 95 -3.88 7.28 -7.41
N PRO A 96 -3.15 7.00 -8.52
CA PRO A 96 -1.83 7.58 -8.74
C PRO A 96 -1.91 9.02 -9.28
N TYR A 97 -1.10 9.93 -8.73
CA TYR A 97 -0.86 11.26 -9.34
C TYR A 97 0.25 11.23 -10.40
N THR A 98 1.22 10.32 -10.24
CA THR A 98 2.33 10.12 -11.18
C THR A 98 2.55 8.63 -11.45
N PRO A 99 3.12 8.24 -12.60
CA PRO A 99 3.52 6.86 -12.83
C PRO A 99 4.46 6.37 -11.72
N GLY A 100 4.19 5.18 -11.17
CA GLY A 100 4.97 4.66 -10.04
C GLY A 100 4.59 5.22 -8.67
N PHE A 101 3.50 6.01 -8.55
CA PHE A 101 2.99 6.44 -7.25
C PHE A 101 2.69 5.22 -6.36
N ALA A 102 3.34 5.21 -5.19
CA ALA A 102 3.33 4.08 -4.28
C ALA A 102 2.95 4.51 -2.86
N VAL A 103 2.52 3.54 -2.07
CA VAL A 103 2.23 3.70 -0.65
C VAL A 103 3.00 2.63 0.12
N LEU A 104 3.79 3.05 1.10
CA LEU A 104 4.42 2.20 2.11
C LEU A 104 3.57 2.23 3.38
N VAL A 105 3.27 1.08 3.94
CA VAL A 105 2.48 0.94 5.17
C VAL A 105 3.22 0.08 6.17
N THR A 106 2.99 0.30 7.46
CA THR A 106 3.39 -0.63 8.51
C THR A 106 2.52 -1.91 8.42
N ARG A 107 3.07 -3.07 8.76
CA ARG A 107 2.30 -4.33 8.85
C ARG A 107 1.36 -4.30 10.06
N ALA A 108 1.87 -3.82 11.19
CA ALA A 108 1.04 -3.52 12.36
C ALA A 108 0.20 -2.27 12.08
N HIS A 109 -1.04 -2.27 12.56
CA HIS A 109 -1.90 -1.10 12.48
C HIS A 109 -1.47 -0.09 13.54
N HIS A 110 -1.09 1.11 13.09
CA HIS A 110 -0.87 2.28 13.94
C HIS A 110 -1.68 3.45 13.38
N PRO A 111 -2.10 4.42 14.19
CA PRO A 111 -2.81 5.60 13.70
C PRO A 111 -2.07 6.31 12.57
N SER A 112 -2.79 6.95 11.65
CA SER A 112 -2.13 7.67 10.55
C SER A 112 -1.47 8.98 10.99
N ASN A 113 -1.89 9.56 12.11
CA ASN A 113 -1.36 10.81 12.61
C ASN A 113 0.06 10.62 13.16
N LEU A 114 1.04 11.23 12.48
CA LEU A 114 2.46 11.15 12.85
C LEU A 114 2.75 11.59 14.29
N SER A 115 1.98 12.55 14.81
CA SER A 115 2.14 13.07 16.18
C SER A 115 1.71 12.08 17.26
N GLU A 116 0.98 11.03 16.90
CA GLU A 116 0.47 9.99 17.81
C GLU A 116 1.33 8.73 17.78
N LEU A 117 2.31 8.65 16.87
CA LEU A 117 3.18 7.50 16.73
C LEU A 117 4.32 7.51 17.76
N ASP A 118 4.68 6.32 18.22
CA ASP A 118 5.92 6.12 18.97
C ASP A 118 7.12 6.52 18.08
N PRO A 119 8.09 7.29 18.60
CA PRO A 119 9.26 7.72 17.83
C PRO A 119 10.02 6.58 17.13
N VAL A 120 10.06 5.39 17.72
CA VAL A 120 10.71 4.20 17.14
C VAL A 120 9.98 3.72 15.88
N ILE A 121 8.65 3.87 15.84
CA ILE A 121 7.85 3.54 14.65
C ILE A 121 8.13 4.56 13.54
N VAL A 122 8.22 5.85 13.89
CA VAL A 122 8.55 6.92 12.93
C VAL A 122 9.94 6.73 12.33
N GLU A 123 10.93 6.39 13.16
CA GLU A 123 12.30 6.09 12.72
C GLU A 123 12.32 4.95 11.70
N ARG A 124 11.73 3.80 12.06
CA ARG A 124 11.67 2.61 11.18
C ARG A 124 10.92 2.88 9.88
N LEU A 125 9.81 3.61 9.95
CA LEU A 125 9.02 3.98 8.78
C LEU A 125 9.83 4.91 7.85
N THR A 126 10.61 5.82 8.41
CA THR A 126 11.48 6.74 7.65
C THR A 126 12.63 5.99 6.97
N ASP A 127 13.24 5.03 7.65
CA ASP A 127 14.29 4.17 7.07
C ASP A 127 13.77 3.34 5.89
N ALA A 128 12.63 2.68 6.09
CA ALA A 128 11.95 1.93 5.04
C ALA A 128 11.55 2.84 3.87
N ALA A 129 11.07 4.06 4.14
CA ALA A 129 10.77 5.03 3.09
C ALA A 129 12.02 5.43 2.29
N GLY A 130 13.18 5.54 2.95
CA GLY A 130 14.47 5.76 2.30
C GLY A 130 14.82 4.64 1.31
N GLU A 131 14.56 3.39 1.66
CA GLU A 131 14.79 2.24 0.78
C GLU A 131 13.87 2.23 -0.44
N VAL A 132 12.57 2.41 -0.22
CA VAL A 132 11.56 2.45 -1.29
C VAL A 132 11.85 3.60 -2.25
N ARG A 133 12.18 4.79 -1.73
CA ARG A 133 12.54 5.96 -2.55
C ARG A 133 13.74 5.67 -3.44
N ARG A 134 14.81 5.09 -2.88
CA ARG A 134 16.02 4.70 -3.64
C ARG A 134 15.70 3.66 -4.73
N MET A 135 14.79 2.73 -4.45
CA MET A 135 14.34 1.75 -5.44
C MET A 135 13.58 2.43 -6.59
N LEU A 136 12.64 3.33 -6.27
CA LEU A 136 11.87 4.09 -7.27
C LEU A 136 12.78 4.97 -8.14
N ASP A 137 13.74 5.67 -7.53
CA ASP A 137 14.72 6.51 -8.23
C ASP A 137 15.53 5.71 -9.27
N ARG A 138 15.91 4.45 -8.96
CA ARG A 138 16.64 3.58 -9.89
C ARG A 138 15.76 2.89 -10.93
N THR A 139 14.44 2.88 -10.72
CA THR A 139 13.50 2.17 -11.61
C THR A 139 13.22 2.97 -12.88
N PHE A 140 13.19 4.31 -12.77
CA PHE A 140 12.86 5.21 -13.86
C PHE A 140 14.11 6.00 -14.29
N ARG A 141 14.40 5.99 -15.60
CA ARG A 141 15.61 6.64 -16.15
C ARG A 141 15.55 8.16 -16.09
N ASP A 142 14.36 8.73 -16.07
CA ASP A 142 14.09 10.16 -16.15
C ASP A 142 13.82 10.79 -14.77
N VAL A 143 14.01 10.03 -13.69
CA VAL A 143 13.74 10.47 -12.32
C VAL A 143 15.05 10.77 -11.62
N GLY A 144 15.24 12.03 -11.23
CA GLY A 144 16.36 12.43 -10.38
C GLY A 144 16.12 12.11 -8.91
N ARG A 145 14.89 12.32 -8.43
CA ARG A 145 14.51 12.09 -7.02
C ARG A 145 13.01 11.91 -6.85
N THR A 146 12.60 10.87 -6.15
CA THR A 146 11.22 10.64 -5.74
C THR A 146 10.92 11.44 -4.47
N GLY A 147 9.79 12.15 -4.44
CA GLY A 147 9.30 12.80 -3.24
C GLY A 147 8.45 11.85 -2.40
N CYS A 148 8.30 12.15 -1.12
CA CYS A 148 7.44 11.40 -0.23
C CYS A 148 6.79 12.27 0.83
N ASP A 149 5.61 11.85 1.28
CA ASP A 149 4.75 12.56 2.23
C ASP A 149 4.19 11.59 3.28
N MET A 150 4.34 11.99 4.55
CA MET A 150 3.72 11.35 5.72
C MET A 150 2.65 12.30 6.27
N ASP A 151 1.57 12.45 5.51
CA ASP A 151 0.54 13.45 5.79
C ASP A 151 -0.48 12.99 6.86
N GLY A 152 -0.67 11.67 6.99
CA GLY A 152 -1.66 11.08 7.88
C GLY A 152 -3.11 11.17 7.40
N PHE A 153 -3.35 11.57 6.13
CA PHE A 153 -4.70 11.77 5.60
C PHE A 153 -5.19 10.61 4.73
N GLY A 154 -6.50 10.38 4.76
CA GLY A 154 -7.21 9.44 3.88
C GLY A 154 -7.52 8.11 4.55
N VAL A 155 -6.49 7.32 4.87
CA VAL A 155 -6.64 6.04 5.57
C VAL A 155 -5.96 6.16 6.93
N ASP A 156 -6.72 5.87 8.00
CA ASP A 156 -6.19 5.81 9.36
C ASP A 156 -5.37 4.53 9.56
N HIS A 157 -4.14 4.57 9.08
CA HIS A 157 -3.11 3.54 9.25
C HIS A 157 -1.76 4.17 8.88
N ALA A 158 -0.72 4.10 9.71
CA ALA A 158 0.58 4.72 9.44
C ALA A 158 1.16 4.38 8.05
N HIS A 159 1.34 5.40 7.22
CA HIS A 159 1.76 5.23 5.83
C HIS A 159 2.57 6.40 5.28
N VAL A 160 3.37 6.11 4.26
CA VAL A 160 4.13 7.09 3.47
C VAL A 160 3.67 6.97 2.02
N LYS A 161 3.31 8.09 1.41
CA LYS A 161 3.02 8.19 -0.02
C LYS A 161 4.28 8.61 -0.76
N PHE A 162 4.46 8.12 -1.99
CA PHE A 162 5.58 8.46 -2.84
C PHE A 162 5.06 9.01 -4.16
N PHE A 163 5.54 10.19 -4.54
CA PHE A 163 5.28 10.79 -5.85
C PHE A 163 6.58 10.86 -6.64
N VAL A 164 6.64 10.05 -7.70
CA VAL A 164 7.79 9.95 -8.59
C VAL A 164 7.86 11.21 -9.46
N THR A 165 9.01 11.91 -9.45
CA THR A 165 9.18 13.17 -10.20
C THR A 165 9.85 12.91 -11.56
N HIS A 166 9.02 12.63 -12.56
CA HIS A 166 9.47 12.36 -13.93
C HIS A 166 10.03 13.61 -14.62
N GLY A 167 10.97 13.39 -15.55
CA GLY A 167 11.64 14.44 -16.31
C GLY A 167 12.62 15.31 -15.51
N MET A 168 12.95 14.93 -14.28
CA MET A 168 13.81 15.70 -13.38
C MET A 168 15.24 15.14 -13.26
N ALA A 169 15.56 14.07 -13.99
CA ALA A 169 16.94 13.59 -14.09
C ALA A 169 17.81 14.64 -14.80
N THR A 170 18.94 14.99 -14.19
CA THR A 170 19.96 15.81 -14.85
C THR A 170 20.56 15.01 -16.00
N ALA A 171 20.71 15.63 -17.17
CA ALA A 171 21.46 15.03 -18.27
C ALA A 171 22.90 14.78 -17.79
N GLU A 172 23.33 13.50 -17.79
CA GLU A 172 24.72 13.09 -17.57
C GLU A 172 25.60 13.41 -18.78
#